data_AF-A0A5C7AQY5-F1
#
_entry.id   AF-A0A5C7AQY5-F1
#
_cell.length_a   1.000
_cell.length_b   1.000
_cell.length_c   1.000
_cell.angle_alpha   90.00
_cell.angle_beta   90.00
_cell.angle_gamma   90.00
#
_symmetry.space_group_name_H-M   'P 1'
#
loop_
_entity.id
_entity.type
_entity.pdbx_description
1 polymer ?
#
loop_
_entity_poly.entity_id
_entity_poly.type
_entity_poly.pdbx_seq_one_letter_code
_entity_poly.pdbx_strand_id
1 'polypeptide(L)'
;MKRTELYWFIGTLSVVILLYLVLFGTEGFQSDATTTIAIYDTYIIVATIYVILILLVIALFCVYLFRSLRYKFKNVTANVILAITTVLLAYILMKLMPLADIINS
;
A
#
# COMPACT_ATOMS: atom_id res chain seq x y z
N MET A 1 10.10 -12.35 -17.37
CA MET A 1 8.90 -11.48 -17.34
C MET A 1 8.64 -10.93 -18.74
N LYS A 2 7.42 -11.01 -19.26
CA LYS A 2 7.07 -10.25 -20.48
C LYS A 2 7.23 -8.77 -20.17
N ARG A 3 7.78 -7.96 -21.09
CA ARG A 3 8.03 -6.51 -20.88
C ARG A 3 6.79 -5.75 -20.38
N THR A 4 5.61 -6.22 -20.75
CA THR A 4 4.31 -5.75 -20.26
C THR A 4 4.17 -5.81 -18.74
N GLU A 5 4.66 -6.86 -18.07
CA GLU A 5 4.60 -6.98 -16.61
C GLU A 5 5.40 -5.89 -15.93
N LEU A 6 6.58 -5.60 -16.47
CA LEU A 6 7.47 -4.59 -15.94
C LEU A 6 6.83 -3.20 -16.05
N TYR A 7 6.19 -2.89 -17.18
CA TYR A 7 5.47 -1.62 -17.34
C TYR A 7 4.30 -1.47 -16.36
N TRP A 8 3.55 -2.54 -16.10
CA TRP A 8 2.47 -2.52 -15.10
C TRP A 8 3.00 -2.29 -13.68
N PHE A 9 4.10 -2.97 -13.32
CA PHE A 9 4.72 -2.81 -12.02
C PHE A 9 5.28 -1.40 -11.83
N ILE A 10 6.07 -0.90 -12.79
CA ILE A 10 6.64 0.45 -12.75
C ILE A 10 5.52 1.49 -12.74
N GLY A 11 4.48 1.33 -13.57
CA GLY A 11 3.35 2.25 -13.58
C GLY A 11 2.65 2.33 -12.23
N THR A 12 2.44 1.20 -11.56
CA THR A 12 1.85 1.18 -10.21
C THR A 12 2.76 1.87 -9.20
N LEU A 13 4.07 1.59 -9.26
CA LEU A 13 5.06 2.20 -8.38
C LEU A 13 5.11 3.74 -8.55
N SER A 14 5.12 4.21 -9.80
CA SER A 14 5.11 5.64 -10.12
C SER A 14 3.86 6.33 -9.61
N VAL A 15 2.68 5.71 -9.76
CA VAL A 15 1.42 6.26 -9.23
C VAL A 15 1.47 6.39 -7.71
N VAL A 16 2.00 5.38 -7.00
CA VAL A 16 2.14 5.42 -5.54
C VAL A 16 3.11 6.53 -5.10
N ILE A 17 4.25 6.68 -5.79
CA ILE A 17 5.21 7.75 -5.50
C ILE A 17 4.60 9.13 -5.73
N LEU A 18 3.85 9.32 -6.82
CA LEU A 18 3.16 10.57 -7.10
C LEU A 18 2.09 10.87 -6.04
N LEU A 19 1.28 9.88 -5.66
CA LEU A 19 0.29 10.01 -4.59
C LEU A 19 0.96 10.39 -3.27
N TYR A 20 2.06 9.74 -2.93
CA TYR A 20 2.82 10.02 -1.71
C TYR A 20 3.34 11.46 -1.69
N LEU A 21 3.91 11.91 -2.81
CA LEU A 21 4.39 13.28 -2.96
C LEU A 21 3.24 14.29 -2.84
N VAL A 22 2.05 13.98 -3.35
CA VAL A 22 0.87 14.85 -3.21
C VAL A 22 0.40 14.94 -1.75
N LEU A 23 0.45 13.84 -1.00
CA LEU A 23 -0.02 13.79 0.39
C LEU A 23 0.96 14.41 1.39
N PHE A 24 2.26 14.18 1.21
CA PHE A 24 3.29 14.51 2.19
C PHE A 24 4.34 15.52 1.68
N GLY A 25 4.22 15.96 0.43
CA GLY A 25 5.20 16.82 -0.21
C GLY A 25 6.58 16.18 -0.30
N THR A 26 7.61 17.02 -0.44
CA THR A 26 9.01 16.59 -0.39
C THR A 26 9.48 16.30 1.03
N GLU A 27 8.82 16.85 2.04
CA GLU A 27 9.14 16.66 3.46
C GLU A 27 8.91 15.22 3.91
N GLY A 28 7.91 14.54 3.35
CA GLY A 28 7.67 13.13 3.60
C GLY A 28 8.81 12.19 3.19
N PHE A 29 9.76 12.63 2.36
CA PHE A 29 10.90 11.79 1.95
C PHE A 29 12.10 11.86 2.92
N GLN A 30 12.03 12.69 3.97
CA GLN A 30 13.05 12.69 5.01
C GLN A 30 13.02 11.39 5.81
N SER A 31 14.17 10.87 6.23
CA SER A 31 14.27 9.60 6.97
C SER A 31 13.51 9.63 8.30
N ASP A 32 13.46 10.81 8.91
CA ASP A 32 12.90 11.03 10.24
C ASP A 32 11.49 11.64 10.14
N ALA A 33 10.91 11.65 8.93
CA ALA A 33 9.57 12.17 8.69
C ALA A 33 8.54 11.37 9.48
N THR A 34 7.72 12.09 10.23
CA THR A 34 6.57 11.55 10.95
C THR A 34 5.30 12.22 10.46
N THR A 35 4.22 11.45 10.44
CA THR A 35 2.88 11.91 10.16
C THR A 35 2.06 11.81 11.42
N THR A 36 1.36 12.88 11.74
CA THR A 36 0.41 12.86 12.85
C THR A 36 -0.98 12.51 12.31
N ILE A 37 -1.56 11.45 12.82
CA ILE A 37 -2.92 11.01 12.51
C ILE A 37 -3.79 11.39 13.70
N ALA A 38 -4.72 12.31 13.48
CA ALA A 38 -5.72 12.68 14.49
C ALA A 38 -6.91 11.71 14.42
N ILE A 39 -7.14 10.95 15.49
CA ILE A 39 -8.28 10.04 15.64
C ILE A 39 -9.00 10.42 16.92
N TYR A 40 -10.22 10.97 16.79
CA TYR A 40 -10.95 11.59 17.90
C TYR A 40 -10.07 12.60 18.65
N ASP A 41 -9.97 12.48 19.98
CA ASP A 41 -9.14 13.36 20.83
C ASP A 41 -7.69 12.87 20.99
N THR A 42 -7.28 11.85 20.22
CA THR A 42 -5.93 11.28 20.29
C THR A 42 -5.10 11.58 19.03
N TYR A 43 -3.82 11.90 19.25
CA TYR A 43 -2.85 12.11 18.18
C TYR A 43 -1.89 10.92 18.14
N ILE A 44 -1.96 10.15 17.06
CA ILE A 44 -1.04 9.02 16.82
C ILE A 44 0.05 9.50 15.87
N ILE A 45 1.30 9.46 16.34
CA ILE A 45 2.46 9.81 15.53
C ILE A 45 3.01 8.53 14.91
N VAL A 46 3.05 8.48 13.58
CA VAL A 46 3.52 7.31 12.81
C VAL A 46 4.62 7.75 11.87
N ALA A 47 5.67 6.94 11.70
CA ALA A 47 6.69 7.22 10.70
C ALA A 47 6.09 7.17 9.29
N THR A 48 6.33 8.21 8.49
CA THR A 48 5.70 8.38 7.16
C THR A 48 6.07 7.24 6.20
N ILE A 49 7.24 6.62 6.40
CA ILE A 49 7.69 5.42 5.67
C ILE A 49 6.72 4.23 5.79
N TYR A 50 6.04 4.07 6.93
CA TYR A 50 5.05 3.00 7.06
C TYR A 50 3.79 3.29 6.25
N VAL A 51 3.41 4.56 6.12
CA VAL A 51 2.25 4.98 5.33
C VAL A 51 2.45 4.70 3.86
N ILE A 52 3.63 5.01 3.29
CA ILE A 52 3.93 4.69 1.88
C ILE A 52 3.95 3.19 1.61
N LEU A 53 4.48 2.39 2.56
CA LEU A 53 4.49 0.93 2.42
C LEU A 53 3.07 0.35 2.40
N ILE A 54 2.19 0.83 3.29
CA ILE A 54 0.79 0.41 3.31
C ILE A 54 0.08 0.82 2.00
N LEU A 55 0.28 2.06 1.55
CA LEU A 55 -0.26 2.53 0.27
C LEU A 55 0.22 1.69 -0.91
N LEU A 56 1.51 1.33 -0.93
CA LEU A 56 2.10 0.50 -1.97
C LEU A 56 1.46 -0.88 -2.01
N VAL A 57 1.30 -1.54 -0.86
CA VAL A 57 0.68 -2.88 -0.77
C VAL A 57 -0.77 -2.83 -1.24
N ILE A 58 -1.55 -1.83 -0.81
CA ILE A 58 -2.94 -1.65 -1.25
C ILE A 58 -3.03 -1.39 -2.75
N ALA A 59 -2.20 -0.51 -3.29
CA ALA A 59 -2.20 -0.18 -4.71
C ALA A 59 -1.84 -1.40 -5.57
N LEU A 60 -0.78 -2.14 -5.20
CA LEU A 60 -0.40 -3.38 -5.86
C LEU A 60 -1.54 -4.41 -5.78
N PHE A 61 -2.14 -4.60 -4.60
CA PHE A 61 -3.27 -5.52 -4.45
C PHE A 61 -4.42 -5.15 -5.40
N CYS A 62 -4.88 -3.90 -5.40
CA CYS A 62 -6.00 -3.47 -6.24
C CYS A 62 -5.70 -3.60 -7.74
N VAL A 63 -4.53 -3.14 -8.20
CA VAL A 63 -4.15 -3.20 -9.62
C VAL A 63 -4.04 -4.65 -10.09
N TYR A 64 -3.37 -5.50 -9.31
CA TYR A 64 -3.16 -6.90 -9.69
C TYR A 64 -4.43 -7.74 -9.52
N LEU A 65 -5.31 -7.42 -8.58
CA LEU A 65 -6.63 -8.03 -8.46
C LEU A 65 -7.47 -7.72 -9.70
N PHE A 66 -7.61 -6.44 -10.05
CA PHE A 66 -8.35 -6.01 -11.24
C PHE A 66 -7.81 -6.69 -12.50
N ARG A 67 -6.49 -6.77 -12.62
CA ARG A 67 -5.83 -7.39 -13.76
C ARG A 67 -6.06 -8.90 -13.81
N SER A 68 -5.89 -9.60 -12.71
CA SER A 68 -6.16 -11.04 -12.63
C SER A 68 -7.63 -11.35 -12.94
N LEU A 69 -8.57 -10.53 -12.48
CA LEU A 69 -9.99 -10.64 -12.85
C LEU A 69 -10.20 -10.42 -14.36
N ARG A 70 -9.62 -9.36 -14.93
CA ARG A 70 -9.76 -9.02 -16.35
C ARG A 70 -9.22 -10.11 -17.27
N TYR A 71 -8.12 -10.75 -16.91
CA TYR A 71 -7.50 -11.84 -17.66
C TYR A 71 -7.93 -13.24 -17.20
N LYS A 72 -8.94 -13.35 -16.33
CA LYS A 72 -9.47 -14.61 -15.80
C LYS A 72 -8.37 -15.51 -15.24
N PHE A 73 -7.44 -14.93 -14.49
CA PHE A 73 -6.31 -15.61 -13.85
C PHE A 73 -5.36 -16.36 -14.81
N LYS A 74 -5.37 -16.07 -16.12
CA LYS A 74 -4.45 -16.71 -17.08
C LYS A 74 -3.00 -16.25 -16.96
N ASN A 75 -2.74 -15.15 -16.26
CA ASN A 75 -1.41 -14.58 -16.13
C ASN A 75 -0.77 -15.00 -14.79
N VAL A 76 0.13 -15.98 -14.86
CA VAL A 76 0.81 -16.53 -13.68
C VAL A 76 1.58 -15.45 -12.91
N THR A 77 2.31 -14.57 -13.59
CA THR A 77 3.09 -13.51 -12.92
C THR A 77 2.19 -12.54 -12.15
N ALA A 78 1.10 -12.10 -12.76
CA ALA A 78 0.13 -11.22 -12.10
C ALA A 78 -0.52 -11.91 -10.89
N ASN A 79 -0.84 -13.20 -11.01
CA ASN A 79 -1.42 -13.97 -9.91
C ASN A 79 -0.43 -14.18 -8.75
N VAL A 80 0.86 -14.39 -9.04
CA VAL A 80 1.90 -14.52 -7.99
C VAL A 80 2.04 -13.20 -7.24
N ILE A 81 2.10 -12.07 -7.95
CA ILE A 81 2.14 -10.75 -7.32
C ILE A 81 0.89 -10.53 -6.48
N LEU A 82 -0.29 -10.85 -7.02
CA LEU A 82 -1.55 -10.78 -6.28
C LEU A 82 -1.47 -11.61 -4.99
N ALA A 83 -1.06 -12.88 -5.06
CA ALA A 83 -0.96 -13.75 -3.90
C ALA A 83 -0.04 -13.18 -2.81
N ILE A 84 1.14 -12.67 -3.19
CA ILE A 84 2.08 -12.02 -2.26
C ILE A 84 1.43 -10.80 -1.62
N THR A 85 0.80 -9.93 -2.42
CA THR A 85 0.16 -8.72 -1.92
C THR A 85 -1.05 -9.02 -1.03
N THR A 86 -1.78 -10.10 -1.27
CA THR A 86 -2.89 -10.56 -0.42
C THR A 86 -2.38 -10.99 0.94
N VAL A 87 -1.28 -11.75 1.01
CA VAL A 87 -0.67 -12.18 2.28
C VAL A 87 -0.15 -10.97 3.06
N LEU A 88 0.53 -10.04 2.38
CA LEU A 88 1.00 -8.80 3.00
C LEU A 88 -0.16 -7.93 3.51
N LEU A 89 -1.24 -7.80 2.74
CA LEU A 89 -2.42 -7.05 3.14
C LEU A 89 -3.09 -7.69 4.36
N ALA A 90 -3.24 -9.02 4.38
CA ALA A 90 -3.77 -9.73 5.54
C ALA A 90 -2.91 -9.50 6.80
N TYR A 91 -1.58 -9.53 6.65
CA TYR A 91 -0.67 -9.23 7.75
C TYR A 91 -0.81 -7.80 8.28
N ILE A 92 -0.92 -6.80 7.39
CA ILE A 92 -1.15 -5.40 7.77
C ILE A 92 -2.47 -5.26 8.54
N LEU A 93 -3.55 -5.87 8.04
CA LEU A 93 -4.86 -5.81 8.70
C LEU A 93 -4.84 -6.47 10.08
N MET A 94 -4.18 -7.62 10.23
CA MET A 94 -4.00 -8.27 11.55
C MET A 94 -3.25 -7.37 12.54
N LYS A 95 -2.24 -6.62 12.09
CA LYS A 95 -1.49 -5.69 12.95
C LYS A 95 -2.26 -4.43 13.30
N LEU A 96 -3.23 -4.02 12.48
CA LEU A 96 -4.10 -2.88 12.75
C LEU A 96 -5.28 -3.23 13.66
N MET A 97 -5.66 -4.50 13.78
CA MET A 97 -6.81 -4.93 14.59
C MET A 97 -6.75 -4.49 16.06
N PRO A 98 -5.62 -4.62 16.79
CA PRO A 98 -5.52 -4.12 18.17
C PRO A 98 -5.66 -2.60 18.27
N LEU A 99 -5.27 -1.86 17.23
CA LEU A 99 -5.46 -0.40 17.17
C LEU A 99 -6.95 -0.05 17.07
N ALA A 100 -7.70 -0.83 16.28
CA ALA A 100 -9.14 -0.64 16.13
C ALA A 100 -9.90 -0.90 17.45
N ASP A 101 -9.45 -1.88 18.23
CA ASP A 101 -10.03 -2.16 19.56
C ASP A 101 -9.76 -1.01 20.54
N ILE A 102 -8.58 -0.38 20.48
CA ILE A 102 -8.23 0.79 21.31
C ILE A 102 -9.07 2.02 20.93
N ILE A 103 -9.36 2.21 19.64
CA ILE A 103 -10.15 3.36 19.15
C ILE A 103 -11.64 3.25 19.51
N ASN A 104 -12.16 2.03 19.67
CA ASN A 104 -13.57 1.78 19.98
C ASN A 104 -13.85 1.62 21.49
N SER A 105 -12.81 1.64 22.33
CA SER A 105 -12.91 1.59 23.79
C SER A 105 -12.98 2.99 24.40
#